data_AF-A0A2N2M4V1-F1
#
_entry.id   AF-A0A2N2M4V1-F1
#
_cell.length_a   1.000
_cell.length_b   1.000
_cell.length_c   1.000
_cell.angle_alpha   90.00
_cell.angle_beta   90.00
_cell.angle_gamma   90.00
#
_symmetry.space_group_name_H-M   'P 1'
#
loop_
_entity.id
_entity.type
_entity.pdbx_description
1 polymer ?
#
loop_
_entity_poly.entity_id
_entity_poly.type
_entity_poly.pdbx_seq_one_letter_code
_entity_poly.pdbx_strand_id
1 'polypeptide(L)'
;MGIEAYLIDYGYIVILLTTFFGGEEFLMLAGFLAHRGYLTFCLIVLSGFTGSLVADQLYFYIGRKKGIAFLNKHPSWKTRADRIRKLLQQHQNLVILLFRFVYGIRTVTPVLIGVSNVSAFKFLVLNAVGALMWAIALTSLGYFFGQTAGLLLDDVKKYEFVIIGLIILFGLVVWILEYRIENKEKT
;
A
#
# COMPACT_ATOMS: atom_id res chain seq x y z
N MET A 1 12.21 -4.03 -30.11
CA MET A 1 11.41 -3.18 -29.21
C MET A 1 12.20 -3.01 -27.92
N GLY A 2 12.49 -1.77 -27.51
CA GLY A 2 13.20 -1.50 -26.26
C GLY A 2 12.32 -1.79 -25.03
N ILE A 3 12.94 -2.00 -23.88
CA ILE A 3 12.27 -2.21 -22.59
C ILE A 3 11.32 -1.03 -22.25
N GLU A 4 11.65 0.18 -22.72
CA GLU A 4 10.86 1.40 -22.54
C GLU A 4 9.45 1.30 -23.14
N ALA A 5 9.31 0.68 -24.32
CA ALA A 5 8.01 0.53 -24.98
C ALA A 5 7.09 -0.39 -24.15
N TYR A 6 7.63 -1.49 -23.62
CA TYR A 6 6.87 -2.39 -22.73
C TYR A 6 6.46 -1.71 -21.42
N LEU A 7 7.31 -0.84 -20.88
CA LEU A 7 6.98 -0.08 -19.66
C LEU A 7 5.85 0.92 -19.91
N ILE A 8 5.83 1.59 -21.05
CA ILE A 8 4.75 2.52 -21.41
C ILE A 8 3.45 1.75 -21.70
N ASP A 9 3.53 0.64 -22.44
CA ASP A 9 2.36 -0.12 -22.86
C ASP A 9 1.69 -0.89 -21.70
N TYR A 10 2.48 -1.47 -20.79
CA TYR A 10 1.97 -2.31 -19.71
C TYR A 10 2.08 -1.67 -18.32
N GLY A 11 2.93 -0.67 -18.11
CA GLY A 11 3.21 -0.11 -16.78
C GLY A 11 1.97 0.46 -16.11
N TYR A 12 1.13 1.19 -16.84
CA TYR A 12 -0.11 1.76 -16.30
C TYR A 12 -1.14 0.68 -15.92
N ILE A 13 -1.26 -0.37 -16.75
CA ILE A 13 -2.14 -1.50 -16.47
C ILE A 13 -1.64 -2.28 -15.25
N VAL A 14 -0.33 -2.50 -15.14
CA VAL A 14 0.28 -3.13 -13.97
C VAL A 14 -0.03 -2.32 -12.72
N ILE A 15 0.13 -1.00 -12.74
CA ILE A 15 -0.19 -0.12 -11.59
C ILE A 15 -1.67 -0.23 -11.22
N LEU A 16 -2.58 -0.21 -12.19
CA LEU A 16 -4.01 -0.35 -11.95
C LEU A 16 -4.33 -1.69 -11.27
N LEU A 17 -3.77 -2.79 -11.78
CA LEU A 17 -4.02 -4.12 -11.24
C LEU A 17 -3.37 -4.31 -9.87
N THR A 18 -2.13 -3.89 -9.68
CA THR A 18 -1.45 -4.04 -8.39
C THR A 18 -2.14 -3.23 -7.32
N THR A 19 -2.49 -1.97 -7.58
CA THR A 19 -3.19 -1.12 -6.60
C THR A 19 -4.58 -1.65 -6.26
N PHE A 20 -5.27 -2.30 -7.21
CA PHE A 20 -6.52 -3.01 -6.96
C PHE A 20 -6.34 -4.15 -5.94
N PHE A 21 -5.24 -4.92 -6.03
CA PHE A 21 -5.00 -6.05 -5.14
C PHE A 21 -4.30 -5.72 -3.82
N GLY A 22 -3.66 -4.56 -3.68
CA GLY A 22 -2.85 -4.31 -2.49
C GLY A 22 -1.47 -3.70 -2.73
N GLY A 23 -1.00 -3.67 -3.97
CA GLY A 23 0.38 -3.35 -4.34
C GLY A 23 0.69 -1.85 -4.33
N GLU A 24 0.65 -1.26 -3.14
CA GLU A 24 1.03 0.13 -2.87
C GLU A 24 2.51 0.41 -3.12
N GLU A 25 3.36 -0.59 -2.94
CA GLU A 25 4.78 -0.59 -3.27
C GLU A 25 5.04 -0.34 -4.76
N PHE A 26 4.19 -0.88 -5.64
CA PHE A 26 4.31 -0.67 -7.09
C PHE A 26 3.99 0.77 -7.49
N LEU A 27 3.12 1.45 -6.74
CA LEU A 27 2.82 2.86 -6.99
C LEU A 27 4.00 3.76 -6.63
N MET A 28 4.71 3.45 -5.54
CA MET A 28 5.98 4.13 -5.22
C MET A 28 7.06 3.84 -6.26
N LEU A 29 7.21 2.59 -6.69
CA LEU A 29 8.15 2.22 -7.76
C LEU A 29 7.84 2.95 -9.07
N ALA A 30 6.57 3.06 -9.43
CA ALA A 30 6.13 3.81 -10.60
C ALA A 30 6.50 5.30 -10.50
N GLY A 31 6.37 5.91 -9.31
CA GLY A 31 6.86 7.26 -9.04
C GLY A 31 8.35 7.42 -9.32
N PHE A 32 9.17 6.46 -8.89
CA PHE A 32 10.60 6.42 -9.21
C PHE A 32 10.87 6.33 -10.73
N LEU A 33 10.12 5.47 -11.44
CA LEU A 33 10.24 5.32 -12.89
C LEU A 33 9.81 6.60 -13.63
N ALA A 34 8.85 7.36 -13.09
CA ALA A 34 8.47 8.65 -13.64
C ALA A 34 9.59 9.69 -13.53
N HIS A 35 10.34 9.67 -12.42
CA HIS A 35 11.52 10.52 -12.27
C HIS A 35 12.59 10.23 -13.33
N ARG A 36 12.74 8.97 -13.73
CA ARG A 36 13.65 8.54 -14.81
C ARG A 36 13.12 8.81 -16.22
N GLY A 37 11.89 9.33 -16.36
CA GLY A 37 11.28 9.66 -17.65
C GLY A 37 10.54 8.51 -18.34
N TYR A 38 10.45 7.33 -17.73
CA TYR A 38 9.79 6.17 -18.36
C TYR A 38 8.26 6.20 -18.29
N LEU A 39 7.71 6.87 -17.28
CA LEU A 39 6.26 6.95 -17.05
C LEU A 39 5.85 8.38 -16.74
N THR A 40 4.61 8.74 -17.07
CA THR A 40 4.06 10.07 -16.75
C THR A 40 3.43 10.05 -15.36
N PHE A 41 3.85 10.98 -14.50
CA PHE A 41 3.33 11.14 -13.14
C PHE A 41 1.79 11.17 -13.08
N CYS A 42 1.16 11.97 -13.96
CA CYS A 42 -0.29 12.11 -14.01
C CYS A 42 -1.00 10.76 -14.30
N LEU A 43 -0.49 9.99 -15.26
CA LEU A 43 -1.06 8.70 -15.63
C LEU A 43 -0.87 7.63 -14.54
N ILE A 44 0.25 7.68 -13.80
CA ILE A 44 0.47 6.82 -12.63
C ILE A 44 -0.57 7.13 -11.55
N VAL A 45 -0.75 8.41 -11.21
CA VAL A 45 -1.73 8.84 -10.21
C VAL A 45 -3.14 8.41 -10.62
N LEU A 46 -3.54 8.62 -11.88
CA LEU A 46 -4.85 8.19 -12.39
C LEU A 46 -5.03 6.66 -12.34
N SER A 47 -4.00 5.90 -12.72
CA SER A 47 -4.05 4.43 -12.70
C SER A 47 -4.16 3.89 -11.27
N GLY A 48 -3.35 4.41 -10.34
CA GLY A 48 -3.39 4.02 -8.94
C GLY A 48 -4.67 4.46 -8.22
N PHE A 49 -5.16 5.67 -8.53
CA PHE A 49 -6.43 6.17 -8.04
C PHE A 49 -7.59 5.28 -8.46
N THR A 50 -7.68 4.94 -9.76
CA THR A 50 -8.78 4.12 -10.29
C THR A 50 -8.74 2.70 -9.75
N GLY A 51 -7.58 2.03 -9.77
CA GLY A 51 -7.44 0.67 -9.23
C GLY A 51 -7.85 0.58 -7.75
N SER A 52 -7.35 1.51 -6.93
CA SER A 52 -7.66 1.59 -5.50
C SER A 52 -9.13 1.95 -5.23
N LEU A 53 -9.69 2.91 -5.97
CA LEU A 53 -11.08 3.32 -5.80
C LEU A 53 -12.05 2.18 -6.10
N VAL A 54 -11.81 1.45 -7.20
CA VAL A 54 -12.65 0.32 -7.61
C VAL A 54 -12.57 -0.83 -6.60
N ALA A 55 -11.37 -1.15 -6.11
CA ALA A 55 -11.19 -2.18 -5.09
C ALA A 55 -11.97 -1.85 -3.80
N ASP A 56 -11.82 -0.63 -3.29
CA ASP A 56 -12.49 -0.23 -2.04
C ASP A 56 -14.00 -0.14 -2.20
N GLN A 57 -14.48 0.28 -3.37
CA GLN A 57 -15.90 0.26 -3.68
C GLN A 57 -16.46 -1.17 -3.72
N LEU A 58 -15.70 -2.12 -4.27
CA LEU A 58 -16.06 -3.54 -4.27
C LEU A 58 -16.15 -4.07 -2.83
N TYR A 59 -15.14 -3.82 -1.99
CA TYR A 59 -15.16 -4.24 -0.58
C TYR A 59 -16.31 -3.62 0.20
N PHE A 60 -16.61 -2.34 -0.04
CA PHE A 60 -17.77 -1.66 0.53
C PHE A 60 -19.09 -2.34 0.16
N TYR A 61 -19.29 -2.66 -1.12
CA TYR A 61 -20.51 -3.34 -1.56
C TYR A 61 -20.59 -4.79 -1.07
N ILE A 62 -19.46 -5.49 -0.94
CA ILE A 62 -19.39 -6.81 -0.31
C ILE A 62 -19.88 -6.71 1.14
N GLY A 63 -19.36 -5.74 1.90
CA GLY A 63 -19.80 -5.48 3.27
C GLY A 63 -21.29 -5.14 3.35
N ARG A 64 -21.79 -4.31 2.43
CA ARG A 64 -23.20 -3.93 2.35
C ARG A 64 -24.14 -5.09 2.08
N LYS A 65 -23.81 -5.94 1.10
CA LYS A 65 -24.68 -7.05 0.68
C LYS A 65 -24.57 -8.26 1.60
N LYS A 66 -23.36 -8.63 2.03
CA LYS A 66 -23.13 -9.84 2.84
C LYS A 66 -23.21 -9.56 4.35
N GLY A 67 -23.20 -8.30 4.76
CA GLY A 67 -23.35 -7.90 6.15
C GLY A 67 -22.28 -8.47 7.08
N ILE A 68 -22.65 -8.61 8.35
CA ILE A 68 -21.77 -9.13 9.41
C ILE A 68 -21.37 -10.59 9.16
N ALA A 69 -22.15 -11.36 8.39
CA ALA A 69 -21.84 -12.75 8.06
C ALA A 69 -20.50 -12.90 7.34
N PHE A 70 -20.10 -11.92 6.52
CA PHE A 70 -18.78 -11.93 5.87
C PHE A 70 -17.63 -11.69 6.86
N LEU A 71 -17.82 -10.79 7.83
CA LEU A 71 -16.84 -10.54 8.89
C LEU A 71 -16.66 -11.75 9.80
N ASN A 72 -17.75 -12.49 10.08
CA ASN A 72 -17.70 -13.69 10.92
C ASN A 72 -16.90 -14.85 10.29
N LYS A 73 -16.71 -14.85 8.96
CA LYS A 73 -15.85 -15.83 8.27
C LYS A 73 -14.36 -15.56 8.45
N HIS A 74 -13.98 -14.38 8.92
CA HIS A 74 -12.59 -13.98 9.11
C HIS A 74 -12.36 -13.53 10.57
N PRO A 75 -12.04 -14.46 11.50
CA PRO A 75 -11.89 -14.15 12.93
C PRO A 75 -10.86 -13.06 13.22
N SER A 76 -9.76 -13.00 12.43
CA SER A 76 -8.72 -11.96 12.54
C SER A 76 -9.24 -10.55 12.25
N TRP A 77 -10.33 -10.42 11.49
CA TRP A 77 -10.95 -9.15 11.16
C TRP A 77 -11.91 -8.68 12.25
N LYS A 78 -12.45 -9.61 13.04
CA LYS A 78 -13.40 -9.31 14.13
C LYS A 78 -12.76 -8.45 15.22
N THR A 79 -11.55 -8.78 15.66
CA THR A 79 -10.81 -7.98 16.66
C THR A 79 -10.51 -6.57 16.17
N ARG A 80 -10.25 -6.40 14.87
CA ARG A 80 -10.04 -5.09 14.24
C ARG A 80 -11.35 -4.34 14.04
N ALA A 81 -12.45 -5.06 13.81
CA ALA A 81 -13.76 -4.50 13.55
C ALA A 81 -14.32 -3.69 14.71
N ASP A 82 -14.15 -4.13 15.96
CA ASP A 82 -14.67 -3.40 17.11
C ASP A 82 -13.97 -2.04 17.29
N ARG A 83 -12.64 -1.99 17.07
CA ARG A 83 -11.88 -0.74 17.10
C ARG A 83 -12.31 0.20 15.98
N ILE A 84 -12.43 -0.30 14.75
CA ILE A 84 -12.85 0.49 13.58
C ILE A 84 -14.29 0.98 13.75
N ARG A 85 -15.20 0.18 14.33
CA ARG A 85 -16.58 0.59 14.61
C ARG A 85 -16.65 1.77 15.58
N LYS A 86 -15.89 1.72 16.68
CA LYS A 86 -15.80 2.86 17.63
C LYS A 86 -15.28 4.13 16.93
N LEU A 87 -14.24 3.98 16.12
CA LEU A 87 -13.68 5.10 15.34
C LEU A 87 -14.68 5.64 14.31
N LEU A 88 -15.46 4.79 13.65
CA LEU A 88 -16.50 5.21 12.70
C LEU A 88 -17.63 5.97 13.40
N GLN A 89 -18.00 5.61 14.63
CA GLN A 89 -19.01 6.33 15.40
C GLN A 89 -18.55 7.74 15.78
N GLN A 90 -17.27 7.90 16.14
CA GLN A 90 -16.73 9.18 16.60
C GLN A 90 -16.24 10.07 15.45
N HIS A 91 -15.64 9.47 14.42
CA HIS A 91 -14.87 10.17 13.38
C HIS A 91 -15.13 9.61 11.98
N GLN A 92 -16.41 9.32 11.65
CA GLN A 92 -16.81 8.65 10.40
C GLN A 92 -16.10 9.19 9.15
N ASN A 93 -16.09 10.52 8.95
CA ASN A 93 -15.54 11.14 7.75
C ASN A 93 -14.01 10.96 7.67
N LEU A 94 -13.33 11.16 8.79
CA LEU A 94 -11.87 11.08 8.89
C LEU A 94 -11.39 9.64 8.71
N VAL A 95 -12.12 8.66 9.25
CA VAL A 95 -11.84 7.24 9.01
C VAL A 95 -11.95 6.91 7.52
N ILE A 96 -13.00 7.36 6.83
CA ILE A 96 -13.17 7.11 5.39
C ILE A 96 -12.06 7.78 4.56
N LEU A 97 -11.54 8.93 4.99
CA LEU A 97 -10.44 9.61 4.29
C LEU A 97 -9.08 8.94 4.53
N LEU A 98 -8.82 8.49 5.75
CA LEU A 98 -7.47 8.14 6.19
C LEU A 98 -7.19 6.63 6.33
N PHE A 99 -8.19 5.76 6.20
CA PHE A 99 -8.00 4.32 6.43
C PHE A 99 -6.89 3.71 5.54
N ARG A 100 -6.65 4.29 4.36
CA ARG A 100 -5.61 3.85 3.42
C ARG A 100 -4.18 4.10 3.89
N PHE A 101 -3.97 5.06 4.79
CA PHE A 101 -2.65 5.38 5.33
C PHE A 101 -2.27 4.49 6.52
N VAL A 102 -3.20 3.67 7.01
CA VAL A 102 -2.98 2.82 8.18
C VAL A 102 -2.90 1.36 7.73
N TYR A 103 -1.69 0.81 7.84
CA TYR A 103 -1.42 -0.57 7.48
C TYR A 103 -2.28 -1.56 8.31
N GLY A 104 -2.75 -2.63 7.66
CA GLY A 104 -3.51 -3.70 8.32
C GLY A 104 -5.00 -3.42 8.55
N ILE A 105 -5.48 -2.18 8.41
CA ILE A 105 -6.92 -1.88 8.44
C ILE A 105 -7.51 -1.59 7.05
N ARG A 106 -6.66 -1.41 6.04
CA ARG A 106 -7.07 -0.96 4.69
C ARG A 106 -8.13 -1.85 4.05
N THR A 107 -7.99 -3.17 4.13
CA THR A 107 -8.93 -4.13 3.49
C THR A 107 -10.21 -4.32 4.29
N VAL A 108 -10.12 -4.25 5.62
CA VAL A 108 -11.25 -4.51 6.53
C VAL A 108 -12.17 -3.31 6.64
N THR A 109 -11.61 -2.09 6.54
CA THR A 109 -12.33 -0.84 6.79
C THR A 109 -13.45 -0.57 5.78
N PRO A 110 -13.25 -0.68 4.45
CA PRO A 110 -14.33 -0.49 3.47
C PRO A 110 -15.49 -1.47 3.70
N VAL A 111 -15.18 -2.73 4.02
CA VAL A 111 -16.19 -3.74 4.36
C VAL A 111 -17.00 -3.30 5.58
N LEU A 112 -16.34 -2.86 6.65
CA LEU A 112 -17.01 -2.39 7.87
C LEU A 112 -17.85 -1.12 7.63
N ILE A 113 -17.36 -0.21 6.80
CA ILE A 113 -18.12 0.98 6.38
C ILE A 113 -19.36 0.55 5.59
N GLY A 114 -19.24 -0.48 4.75
CA GLY A 114 -20.34 -1.07 3.99
C GLY A 114 -21.44 -1.68 4.85
N VAL A 115 -21.05 -2.36 5.93
CA VAL A 115 -21.93 -2.90 6.98
C VAL A 115 -22.58 -1.80 7.84
N SER A 116 -21.98 -0.61 7.89
CA SER A 116 -22.47 0.53 8.68
C SER A 116 -23.50 1.36 7.89
N ASN A 117 -24.18 2.29 8.58
CA ASN A 117 -25.21 3.17 7.99
C ASN A 117 -24.65 4.30 7.10
N VAL A 118 -23.49 4.12 6.46
CA VAL A 118 -22.88 5.15 5.60
C VAL A 118 -23.51 5.10 4.21
N SER A 119 -24.03 6.21 3.68
CA SER A 119 -24.58 6.20 2.31
C SER A 119 -23.49 5.88 1.27
N ALA A 120 -23.86 5.16 0.19
CA ALA A 120 -22.91 4.76 -0.85
C ALA A 120 -22.26 5.98 -1.52
N PHE A 121 -23.03 7.04 -1.73
CA PHE A 121 -22.54 8.30 -2.29
C PHE A 121 -21.54 8.99 -1.36
N LYS A 122 -21.83 9.05 -0.04
CA LYS A 122 -20.90 9.63 0.94
C LYS A 122 -19.59 8.87 0.99
N PHE A 123 -19.65 7.53 0.97
CA PHE A 123 -18.45 6.71 0.89
C PHE A 123 -17.69 6.99 -0.40
N LEU A 124 -18.34 6.95 -1.57
CA LEU A 124 -17.69 7.18 -2.86
C LEU A 124 -16.92 8.51 -2.91
N VAL A 125 -17.55 9.61 -2.51
CA VAL A 125 -16.94 10.96 -2.57
C VAL A 125 -15.74 11.05 -1.63
N LEU A 126 -15.90 10.68 -0.36
CA LEU A 126 -14.81 10.74 0.62
C LEU A 126 -13.68 9.75 0.26
N ASN A 127 -14.05 8.56 -0.20
CA ASN A 127 -13.11 7.53 -0.63
C ASN A 127 -12.33 7.97 -1.87
N ALA A 128 -12.94 8.68 -2.81
CA ALA A 128 -12.26 9.24 -3.98
C ALA A 128 -11.26 10.33 -3.58
N VAL A 129 -11.63 11.24 -2.68
CA VAL A 129 -10.70 12.25 -2.16
C VAL A 129 -9.50 11.58 -1.48
N GLY A 130 -9.77 10.62 -0.59
CA GLY A 130 -8.71 9.86 0.08
C GLY A 130 -7.82 9.07 -0.88
N ALA A 131 -8.41 8.44 -1.90
CA ALA A 131 -7.68 7.68 -2.93
C ALA A 131 -6.75 8.58 -3.73
N LEU A 132 -7.22 9.76 -4.11
CA LEU A 132 -6.45 10.72 -4.90
C LEU A 132 -5.29 11.29 -4.09
N MET A 133 -5.56 11.73 -2.86
CA MET A 133 -4.52 12.21 -1.94
C MET A 133 -3.46 11.14 -1.71
N TRP A 134 -3.88 9.91 -1.46
CA TRP A 134 -2.99 8.77 -1.28
C TRP A 134 -2.14 8.48 -2.52
N ALA A 135 -2.75 8.47 -3.70
CA ALA A 135 -2.05 8.20 -4.95
C ALA A 135 -1.00 9.28 -5.26
N ILE A 136 -1.35 10.55 -5.05
CA ILE A 136 -0.41 11.67 -5.19
C ILE A 136 0.72 11.54 -4.16
N ALA A 137 0.41 11.23 -2.90
CA ALA A 137 1.41 11.12 -1.83
C ALA A 137 2.42 10.01 -2.12
N LEU A 138 1.98 8.80 -2.43
CA LEU A 138 2.89 7.68 -2.71
C LEU A 138 3.67 7.86 -4.01
N THR A 139 3.03 8.36 -5.07
CA THR A 139 3.72 8.63 -6.33
C THR A 139 4.78 9.72 -6.14
N SER A 140 4.46 10.79 -5.41
CA SER A 140 5.41 11.86 -5.05
C SER A 140 6.57 11.31 -4.22
N LEU A 141 6.29 10.50 -3.20
CA LEU A 141 7.33 9.86 -2.39
C LEU A 141 8.29 9.04 -3.26
N GLY A 142 7.76 8.22 -4.18
CA GLY A 142 8.57 7.49 -5.15
C GLY A 142 9.38 8.38 -6.08
N TYR A 143 8.78 9.45 -6.59
CA TYR A 143 9.42 10.40 -7.48
C TYR A 143 10.59 11.14 -6.81
N PHE A 144 10.39 11.66 -5.60
CA PHE A 144 11.45 12.30 -4.82
C PHE A 144 12.51 11.30 -4.34
N PHE A 145 12.11 10.06 -4.03
CA PHE A 145 13.07 9.00 -3.77
C PHE A 145 13.95 8.72 -4.99
N GLY A 146 13.42 8.83 -6.21
CA GLY A 146 14.24 8.77 -7.43
C GLY A 146 15.30 9.87 -7.52
N GLN A 147 14.97 11.08 -7.07
CA GLN A 147 15.89 12.21 -7.04
C GLN A 147 17.02 11.99 -6.03
N THR A 148 16.71 11.56 -4.80
CA THR A 148 17.71 11.29 -3.76
C THR A 148 18.50 10.01 -4.04
N ALA A 149 17.86 8.97 -4.57
CA ALA A 149 18.54 7.77 -5.03
C ALA A 149 19.45 8.07 -6.23
N GLY A 150 19.13 9.03 -7.10
CA GLY A 150 20.07 9.47 -8.14
C GLY A 150 21.37 10.02 -7.56
N LEU A 151 21.26 10.89 -6.55
CA LEU A 151 22.40 11.46 -5.82
C LEU A 151 23.15 10.39 -5.02
N LEU A 152 22.42 9.49 -4.35
CA LEU A 152 23.00 8.39 -3.59
C LEU A 152 23.58 7.32 -4.49
N LEU A 153 23.07 7.05 -5.71
CA LEU A 153 23.57 5.97 -6.58
C LEU A 153 24.91 6.33 -7.22
N ASP A 154 25.16 7.61 -7.47
CA ASP A 154 26.49 8.09 -7.84
C ASP A 154 27.50 7.88 -6.69
N ASP A 155 27.07 8.02 -5.43
CA ASP A 155 27.88 7.69 -4.25
C ASP A 155 27.86 6.18 -3.87
N VAL A 156 26.79 5.44 -4.13
CA VAL A 156 26.61 4.04 -3.73
C VAL A 156 27.43 3.12 -4.62
N LYS A 157 27.74 3.48 -5.87
CA LYS A 157 28.82 2.79 -6.62
C LYS A 157 30.15 2.79 -5.86
N LYS A 158 30.39 3.78 -4.99
CA LYS A 158 31.57 3.87 -4.12
C LYS A 158 31.44 3.03 -2.84
N TYR A 159 30.21 2.75 -2.39
CA TYR A 159 29.91 2.07 -1.11
C TYR A 159 29.16 0.73 -1.24
N GLU A 160 28.99 0.22 -2.46
CA GLU A 160 28.26 -1.02 -2.76
C GLU A 160 28.79 -2.20 -1.94
N PHE A 161 30.12 -2.36 -1.89
CA PHE A 161 30.78 -3.38 -1.08
C PHE A 161 30.59 -3.19 0.43
N VAL A 162 30.44 -1.95 0.91
CA VAL A 162 30.21 -1.65 2.34
C VAL A 162 28.78 -2.02 2.74
N ILE A 163 27.81 -1.70 1.88
CA ILE A 163 26.39 -2.03 2.11
C ILE A 163 26.19 -3.56 2.09
N ILE A 164 26.78 -4.25 1.11
CA ILE A 164 26.77 -5.72 1.05
C ILE A 164 27.44 -6.33 2.29
N GLY A 165 28.58 -5.78 2.71
CA GLY A 165 29.27 -6.20 3.94
C GLY A 165 28.42 -6.05 5.19
N LEU A 166 27.68 -4.95 5.34
CA LEU A 166 26.78 -4.71 6.47
C LEU A 166 25.58 -5.66 6.48
N ILE A 167 25.00 -5.98 5.31
CA ILE A 167 23.90 -6.93 5.19
C ILE A 167 24.35 -8.34 5.59
N ILE A 168 25.52 -8.78 5.12
CA ILE A 168 26.10 -10.08 5.48
C ILE A 168 26.40 -10.13 6.98
N LEU A 169 27.02 -9.08 7.53
CA LEU A 169 27.32 -9.00 8.96
C LEU A 169 26.05 -9.05 9.81
N PHE A 170 25.01 -8.32 9.42
CA PHE A 170 23.73 -8.33 10.12
C PHE A 170 23.09 -9.73 10.07
N GLY A 171 23.08 -10.38 8.91
CA GLY A 171 22.58 -11.75 8.76
C GLY A 171 23.36 -12.76 9.63
N LEU A 172 24.68 -12.63 9.71
CA LEU A 172 25.53 -13.47 10.56
C LEU A 172 25.26 -13.23 12.05
N VAL A 173 25.08 -11.98 12.47
CA VAL A 173 24.75 -11.65 13.86
C VAL A 173 23.39 -12.24 14.24
N VAL A 174 22.38 -12.09 13.39
CA VAL A 174 21.05 -12.68 13.62
C VAL A 174 21.15 -14.21 13.70
N TRP A 175 21.85 -14.85 12.76
CA TRP A 175 22.05 -16.30 12.77
C TRP A 175 22.78 -16.79 14.03
N ILE A 176 23.83 -16.10 14.49
CA ILE A 176 24.55 -16.44 15.72
C ILE A 176 23.66 -16.27 16.95
N LEU A 177 22.83 -15.23 16.98
CA LEU A 177 21.89 -14.99 18.08
C LEU A 177 20.80 -16.06 18.13
N GLU A 178 20.22 -16.44 16.99
CA GLU A 178 19.25 -17.53 16.87
C GLU A 178 19.87 -18.87 17.28
N TYR A 179 21.09 -19.18 16.78
CA TYR A 179 21.82 -20.40 17.14
C TYR A 179 22.17 -20.47 18.64
N ARG A 180 22.46 -19.32 19.28
CA ARG A 180 22.72 -19.25 20.73
C ARG A 180 21.45 -19.39 21.57
N ILE A 181 20.31 -18.94 21.06
CA ILE A 181 19.02 -19.09 21.75
C ILE A 181 18.58 -20.56 21.67
N GLU A 182 18.70 -21.20 20.50
CA GLU A 182 18.30 -22.60 20.30
C GLU A 182 19.16 -23.61 21.10
N ASN A 183 20.45 -23.32 21.31
CA ASN A 183 21.32 -24.15 22.16
C ASN A 183 21.13 -23.92 23.67
N LYS A 184 20.56 -22.79 24.09
CA LYS A 184 20.24 -22.54 25.51
C LYS A 184 18.97 -23.26 25.97
N GLU A 185 18.06 -23.62 25.08
CA GLU A 185 16.84 -24.38 25.42
C GLU A 185 17.07 -25.89 25.47
N LYS A 186 18.23 -26.39 25.00
CA LYS A 186 18.58 -27.82 24.99
C LYS A 186 19.55 -28.24 26.11
N THR A 187 19.94 -27.34 27.02
CA THR A 187 20.78 -27.63 28.20
C THR A 187 19.97 -27.40 29.46
#